data_AF-A0A3S0QP43-F1
#
_entry.id   AF-A0A3S0QP43-F1
#
_cell.length_a   1.000
_cell.length_b   1.000
_cell.length_c   1.000
_cell.angle_alpha   90.00
_cell.angle_beta   90.00
_cell.angle_gamma   90.00
#
_symmetry.space_group_name_H-M   'P 1'
#
loop_
_entity.id
_entity.type
_entity.pdbx_description
1 polymer ?
#
loop_
_entity_poly.entity_id
_entity_poly.type
_entity_poly.pdbx_seq_one_letter_code
_entity_poly.pdbx_strand_id
1 'polypeptide(L)'
;MKKNRPADQTALIIAAIFQRSAEKRARISKKTLELVSARKVIKASFVARLQQEMEDLGILFPELETGGYGIMPAQSLRGAKSITVKNHAGDDWLRSSIRTGRPLTEDEAAELLDDVIGDTQDSEDGED
;
A
#
# COMPACT_ATOMS: atom_id res chain seq x y z
N MET A 1 -13.17 -15.45 27.17
CA MET A 1 -12.85 -14.51 26.06
C MET A 1 -11.63 -15.05 25.32
N LYS A 2 -11.65 -15.16 23.98
CA LYS A 2 -10.41 -15.52 23.24
C LYS A 2 -9.43 -14.35 23.36
N LYS A 3 -8.16 -14.65 23.67
CA LYS A 3 -7.09 -13.65 23.74
C LYS A 3 -6.79 -13.17 22.33
N ASN A 4 -6.68 -11.85 22.14
CA ASN A 4 -6.27 -11.27 20.86
C ASN A 4 -4.89 -11.81 20.48
N ARG A 5 -4.71 -12.17 19.21
CA ARG A 5 -3.43 -12.61 18.68
C ARG A 5 -2.51 -11.41 18.51
N PRO A 6 -1.22 -11.53 18.88
CA PRO A 6 -0.23 -10.50 18.59
C PRO A 6 0.05 -10.40 17.08
N ALA A 7 0.70 -9.33 16.67
CA ALA A 7 0.87 -8.98 15.25
C ALA A 7 1.77 -9.98 14.52
N ASP A 8 2.90 -10.35 15.11
CA ASP A 8 3.84 -11.39 14.67
C ASP A 8 3.13 -12.72 14.33
N GLN A 9 2.31 -13.25 15.24
CA GLN A 9 1.57 -14.49 15.01
C GLN A 9 0.46 -14.31 13.97
N THR A 10 -0.14 -13.12 13.89
CA THR A 10 -1.14 -12.82 12.85
C THR A 10 -0.47 -12.80 11.48
N ALA A 11 0.71 -12.18 11.36
CA ALA A 11 1.51 -12.12 10.15
C ALA A 11 1.87 -13.52 9.64
N LEU A 12 2.38 -14.39 10.53
CA LEU A 12 2.71 -15.78 10.20
C LEU A 12 1.50 -16.56 9.64
N ILE A 13 0.32 -16.39 10.22
CA ILE A 13 -0.89 -17.06 9.74
C ILE A 13 -1.32 -16.51 8.38
N ILE A 14 -1.30 -15.18 8.21
CA ILE A 14 -1.64 -14.54 6.95
C ILE A 14 -0.68 -14.98 5.83
N ALA A 15 0.63 -14.97 6.10
CA ALA A 15 1.66 -15.43 5.18
C ALA A 15 1.47 -16.89 4.80
N ALA A 16 1.16 -17.76 5.76
CA ALA A 16 0.88 -19.17 5.50
C ALA A 16 -0.38 -19.39 4.64
N ILE A 17 -1.45 -18.62 4.88
CA ILE A 17 -2.67 -18.67 4.05
C ILE A 17 -2.34 -18.21 2.62
N PHE A 18 -1.58 -17.13 2.48
CA PHE A 18 -1.20 -16.59 1.19
C PHE A 18 -0.30 -17.55 0.40
N GLN A 19 0.69 -18.16 1.04
CA GLN A 19 1.54 -19.17 0.40
C GLN A 19 0.72 -20.38 -0.06
N ARG A 20 -0.29 -20.80 0.72
CA ARG A 20 -1.17 -21.93 0.38
C ARG A 20 -2.17 -21.61 -0.73
N SER A 21 -2.54 -20.35 -0.94
CA SER A 21 -3.45 -20.00 -2.03
C SER A 21 -2.79 -20.08 -3.41
N ALA A 22 -1.46 -20.20 -3.47
CA ALA A 22 -0.66 -20.19 -4.71
C ALA A 22 -0.84 -18.94 -5.59
N GLU A 23 -1.48 -17.90 -5.04
CA GLU A 23 -1.72 -16.64 -5.73
C GLU A 23 -0.46 -15.76 -5.69
N LYS A 24 -0.20 -15.01 -6.77
CA LYS A 24 0.92 -14.06 -6.81
C LYS A 24 0.62 -12.76 -6.04
N ARG A 25 -0.67 -12.43 -5.94
CA ARG A 25 -1.22 -11.28 -5.22
C ARG A 25 -2.64 -11.62 -4.80
N ALA A 26 -3.07 -11.18 -3.62
CA ALA A 26 -4.42 -11.42 -3.14
C ALA A 26 -4.96 -10.22 -2.36
N ARG A 27 -6.25 -10.27 -2.05
CA ARG A 27 -6.91 -9.32 -1.14
C ARG A 27 -7.36 -10.05 0.11
N ILE A 28 -7.20 -9.40 1.26
CA ILE A 28 -7.67 -9.86 2.56
C ILE A 28 -8.72 -8.87 3.06
N SER A 29 -9.93 -9.37 3.28
CA SER A 29 -11.00 -8.54 3.84
C SER A 29 -10.70 -8.16 5.29
N LYS A 30 -11.25 -7.04 5.77
CA LYS A 30 -11.21 -6.66 7.19
C LYS A 30 -11.75 -7.77 8.10
N LYS A 31 -12.83 -8.44 7.68
CA LYS A 31 -13.44 -9.57 8.39
C LYS A 31 -12.48 -10.77 8.52
N THR A 32 -11.70 -11.04 7.48
CA THR A 32 -10.65 -12.07 7.53
C THR A 32 -9.56 -11.67 8.52
N LEU A 33 -9.14 -10.40 8.53
CA LEU A 33 -8.16 -9.91 9.49
C LEU A 33 -8.67 -9.98 10.94
N GLU A 34 -9.93 -9.62 11.20
CA GLU A 34 -10.60 -9.79 12.49
C GLU A 34 -10.59 -11.25 12.96
N LEU A 35 -10.93 -12.18 12.06
CA LEU A 35 -10.90 -13.61 12.32
C LEU A 35 -9.49 -14.12 12.66
N VAL A 36 -8.50 -13.79 11.82
CA VAL A 36 -7.12 -14.28 11.97
C VAL A 36 -6.41 -13.63 13.16
N SER A 37 -6.71 -12.38 13.48
CA SER A 37 -6.15 -11.71 14.68
C SER A 37 -6.93 -12.02 15.96
N ALA A 38 -8.06 -12.71 15.86
CA ALA A 38 -9.01 -12.94 16.96
C ALA A 38 -9.49 -11.63 17.62
N ARG A 39 -9.65 -10.56 16.84
CA ARG A 39 -10.06 -9.23 17.30
C ARG A 39 -11.46 -8.89 16.80
N LYS A 40 -12.24 -8.22 17.65
CA LYS A 40 -13.52 -7.61 17.24
C LYS A 40 -13.34 -6.24 16.58
N VAL A 41 -12.28 -5.52 16.95
CA VAL A 41 -11.97 -4.19 16.44
C VAL A 41 -10.48 -4.15 16.10
N ILE A 42 -10.19 -3.76 14.87
CA ILE A 42 -8.84 -3.56 14.36
C ILE A 42 -8.44 -2.10 14.63
N LYS A 43 -7.45 -1.89 15.50
CA LYS A 43 -6.90 -0.57 15.78
C LYS A 43 -5.78 -0.26 14.79
N ALA A 44 -5.65 1.01 14.38
CA ALA A 44 -4.57 1.45 13.48
C ALA A 44 -3.17 1.06 13.98
N SER A 45 -2.91 1.17 15.29
CA SER A 45 -1.62 0.75 15.88
C SER A 45 -1.32 -0.74 15.73
N PHE A 46 -2.35 -1.59 15.69
CA PHE A 46 -2.17 -3.01 15.41
C PHE A 46 -1.88 -3.24 13.92
N VAL A 47 -2.54 -2.52 13.02
CA VAL A 47 -2.30 -2.61 11.57
C VAL A 47 -0.87 -2.17 11.24
N ALA A 48 -0.43 -1.02 11.77
CA ALA A 48 0.93 -0.54 11.60
C ALA A 48 1.97 -1.57 12.07
N ARG A 49 1.74 -2.20 13.24
CA ARG A 49 2.63 -3.26 13.71
C ARG A 49 2.57 -4.50 12.81
N LEU A 50 1.38 -4.92 12.37
CA LEU A 50 1.22 -6.04 11.47
C LEU A 50 1.92 -5.83 10.13
N GLN A 51 1.88 -4.61 9.59
CA GLN A 51 2.59 -4.25 8.36
C GLN A 51 4.10 -4.44 8.50
N GLN A 52 4.68 -4.00 9.61
CA GLN A 52 6.10 -4.23 9.91
C GLN A 52 6.44 -5.74 9.93
N GLU A 53 5.63 -6.53 10.65
CA GLU A 53 5.85 -7.98 10.75
C GLU A 53 5.69 -8.70 9.41
N MET A 54 4.79 -8.23 8.54
CA MET A 54 4.63 -8.75 7.17
C MET A 54 5.81 -8.37 6.27
N GLU A 55 6.32 -7.16 6.42
CA GLU A 55 7.49 -6.67 5.70
C GLU A 55 8.77 -7.43 6.08
N ASP A 56 8.94 -7.76 7.37
CA ASP A 56 10.02 -8.64 7.85
C ASP A 56 9.97 -10.04 7.20
N LEU A 57 8.79 -10.50 6.79
CA LEU A 57 8.58 -11.74 6.02
C LEU A 57 8.74 -11.55 4.50
N GLY A 58 9.09 -10.35 4.04
CA GLY A 58 9.22 -10.00 2.63
C GLY A 58 7.88 -9.91 1.89
N ILE A 59 6.80 -9.57 2.60
CA ILE A 59 5.45 -9.46 2.04
C ILE A 59 4.92 -8.05 2.26
N LEU A 60 4.49 -7.41 1.17
CA LEU A 60 3.82 -6.11 1.22
C LEU A 60 2.36 -6.29 1.65
N PHE A 61 1.91 -5.46 2.59
CA PHE A 61 0.55 -5.51 3.16
C PHE A 61 -0.13 -4.12 3.23
N PRO A 62 -0.36 -3.44 2.08
CA PRO A 62 -1.01 -2.14 2.07
C PRO A 62 -2.50 -2.23 2.42
N GLU A 63 -3.02 -1.23 3.11
CA GLU A 63 -4.46 -0.99 3.19
C GLU A 63 -4.97 -0.46 1.84
N LEU A 64 -6.14 -0.90 1.41
CA LEU A 64 -6.73 -0.52 0.12
C LEU A 64 -7.82 0.54 0.35
N GLU A 65 -7.97 1.47 -0.58
CA GLU A 65 -8.99 2.53 -0.52
C GLU A 65 -10.42 1.97 -0.49
N THR A 66 -10.66 0.88 -1.22
CA THR A 66 -11.92 0.14 -1.21
C THR A 66 -12.18 -0.62 0.10
N GLY A 67 -11.28 -0.50 1.07
CA GLY A 67 -11.24 -1.26 2.31
C GLY A 67 -10.53 -2.61 2.17
N GLY A 68 -10.13 -3.16 3.32
CA GLY A 68 -9.34 -4.39 3.38
C GLY A 68 -7.86 -4.16 3.04
N TYR A 69 -7.15 -5.23 2.70
CA TYR A 69 -5.70 -5.20 2.56
C TYR A 69 -5.24 -5.97 1.32
N GLY A 70 -4.30 -5.40 0.59
CA GLY A 70 -3.56 -6.11 -0.44
C GLY A 70 -2.48 -6.98 0.18
N ILE A 71 -2.14 -8.09 -0.47
CA ILE A 71 -0.99 -8.90 -0.10
C ILE A 71 -0.23 -9.33 -1.35
N MET A 72 1.09 -9.14 -1.35
CA MET A 72 1.98 -9.58 -2.43
C MET A 72 3.43 -9.72 -1.93
N PRO A 73 4.25 -10.66 -2.48
CA PRO A 73 5.64 -10.75 -2.11
C PRO A 73 6.40 -9.50 -2.57
N ALA A 74 7.24 -8.89 -1.73
CA ALA A 74 8.06 -7.74 -2.12
C ALA A 74 8.95 -8.05 -3.34
N GLN A 75 9.40 -9.31 -3.47
CA GLN A 75 10.15 -9.78 -4.63
C GLN A 75 9.42 -9.66 -5.97
N SER A 76 8.08 -9.53 -6.00
CA SER A 76 7.36 -9.29 -7.25
C SER A 76 7.72 -7.95 -7.88
N LEU A 77 8.31 -7.03 -7.12
CA LEU A 77 8.84 -5.76 -7.64
C LEU A 77 10.20 -5.89 -8.33
N ARG A 78 10.91 -7.03 -8.20
CA ARG A 78 12.25 -7.21 -8.83
C ARG A 78 12.21 -7.11 -10.36
N GLY A 79 11.09 -7.44 -10.99
CA GLY A 79 10.89 -7.32 -12.44
C GLY A 79 10.16 -6.05 -12.86
N ALA A 80 9.80 -5.17 -11.91
CA ALA A 80 9.13 -3.91 -12.24
C ALA A 80 10.11 -2.97 -12.95
N LYS A 81 9.57 -2.14 -13.86
CA LYS A 81 10.36 -1.11 -14.53
C LYS A 81 10.89 -0.14 -13.48
N SER A 82 12.21 0.04 -13.45
CA SER A 82 12.82 1.05 -12.58
C SER A 82 12.39 2.44 -13.06
N ILE A 83 11.82 3.22 -12.13
CA ILE A 83 11.54 4.63 -12.30
C ILE A 83 12.79 5.38 -11.85
N THR A 84 13.32 6.25 -12.71
CA THR A 84 14.49 7.09 -12.41
C THR A 84 14.16 8.57 -12.62
N VAL A 85 14.78 9.44 -11.83
CA VAL A 85 14.63 10.91 -11.97
C VAL A 85 14.94 11.35 -13.39
N LYS A 86 16.00 10.82 -14.01
CA LYS A 86 16.39 11.15 -15.38
C LYS A 86 15.26 10.93 -16.39
N ASN A 87 14.49 9.85 -16.23
CA ASN A 87 13.48 9.45 -17.19
C ASN A 87 12.07 9.97 -16.85
N HIS A 88 11.85 10.45 -15.62
CA HIS A 88 10.50 10.75 -15.12
C HIS A 88 10.34 12.12 -14.45
N ALA A 89 11.42 12.82 -14.10
CA ALA A 89 11.35 14.26 -13.82
C ALA A 89 11.49 14.97 -15.18
N GLY A 90 10.35 15.28 -15.81
CA GLY A 90 10.30 15.96 -17.11
C GLY A 90 10.89 17.36 -17.04
N ASP A 91 10.67 18.05 -15.92
CA ASP A 91 10.91 19.47 -15.79
C ASP A 91 12.30 19.79 -15.23
N ASP A 92 12.94 20.80 -15.83
CA ASP A 92 14.27 21.24 -15.43
C ASP A 92 14.28 21.85 -14.03
N TRP A 93 13.18 22.49 -13.61
CA TRP A 93 13.03 23.01 -12.25
C TRP A 93 13.01 21.86 -11.24
N LEU A 94 12.26 20.78 -11.49
CA LEU A 94 12.17 19.61 -10.63
C LEU A 94 13.52 18.90 -10.53
N ARG A 95 14.20 18.71 -11.65
CA ARG A 95 15.57 18.16 -11.69
C ARG A 95 16.55 19.01 -10.89
N SER A 96 16.45 20.33 -10.99
CA SER A 96 17.29 21.25 -10.24
C SER A 96 17.02 21.17 -8.74
N SER A 97 15.76 21.14 -8.32
CA SER A 97 15.37 20.98 -6.91
C SER A 97 15.86 19.66 -6.33
N ILE A 98 15.69 18.55 -7.04
CA ILE A 98 16.22 17.23 -6.63
C ILE A 98 17.74 17.26 -6.50
N ARG A 99 18.45 17.84 -7.49
CA ARG A 99 19.92 17.90 -7.49
C ARG A 99 20.48 18.78 -6.37
N THR A 100 19.79 19.86 -6.05
CA THR A 100 20.24 20.85 -5.04
C THR A 100 19.71 20.55 -3.64
N GLY A 101 18.73 19.65 -3.52
CA GLY A 101 18.00 19.42 -2.27
C GLY A 101 17.14 20.62 -1.86
N ARG A 102 16.82 21.53 -2.80
CA ARG A 102 15.97 22.69 -2.52
C ARG A 102 14.55 22.20 -2.21
N PRO A 103 13.93 22.65 -1.11
CA PRO A 103 12.52 22.40 -0.87
C PRO A 103 11.64 22.91 -2.02
N LEU A 104 10.59 22.17 -2.33
CA LEU A 104 9.56 22.62 -3.26
C LEU A 104 8.73 23.73 -2.60
N THR A 105 8.29 24.70 -3.39
CA THR A 105 7.24 25.63 -2.93
C THR A 105 5.88 24.94 -2.89
N GLU A 106 4.89 25.56 -2.24
CA GLU A 106 3.51 25.05 -2.24
C GLU A 106 2.95 24.95 -3.67
N ASP A 107 3.21 25.96 -4.51
CA ASP A 107 2.77 25.98 -5.91
C ASP A 107 3.41 24.84 -6.73
N GLU A 108 4.73 24.64 -6.58
CA GLU A 108 5.47 23.55 -7.25
C GLU A 108 4.99 22.17 -6.79
N ALA A 109 4.64 22.02 -5.51
CA ALA A 109 4.10 20.77 -4.98
C ALA A 109 2.67 20.50 -5.47
N ALA A 110 1.84 21.55 -5.60
CA ALA A 110 0.48 21.45 -6.14
C ALA A 110 0.49 21.04 -7.62
N GLU A 111 1.39 21.62 -8.43
CA GLU A 111 1.60 21.26 -9.84
C GLU A 111 1.91 19.76 -9.99
N LEU A 112 2.79 19.21 -9.15
CA LEU A 112 3.12 17.77 -9.19
C LEU A 112 1.98 16.84 -8.75
N LEU A 113 1.06 17.31 -7.91
CA LEU A 113 -0.06 16.51 -7.40
C LEU A 113 -1.24 16.48 -8.37
N ASP A 114 -1.45 17.55 -9.13
CA ASP A 114 -2.53 17.63 -10.13
C ASP A 114 -2.37 16.52 -11.20
N ASP A 115 -1.13 16.29 -11.63
CA ASP A 115 -0.75 15.22 -12.56
C ASP A 115 -1.03 13.79 -12.04
N VAL A 116 -1.18 13.60 -10.73
CA VAL A 116 -1.37 12.27 -10.10
C VAL A 116 -2.84 11.94 -9.84
N ILE A 117 -3.67 12.96 -9.59
CA ILE A 117 -5.08 12.79 -9.16
C ILE A 117 -6.08 12.99 -10.33
N GLY A 118 -5.62 13.52 -11.47
CA GLY A 118 -6.44 14.04 -12.57
C GLY A 118 -7.28 13.08 -13.43
N ASP A 119 -7.52 11.82 -13.05
CA ASP A 119 -8.28 10.85 -13.87
C ASP A 119 -9.45 10.16 -13.14
N THR A 120 -10.01 10.80 -12.12
CA THR A 120 -11.32 10.40 -11.58
C THR A 120 -12.41 11.19 -12.31
N GLN A 121 -12.61 10.93 -13.61
CA GLN A 121 -13.79 11.46 -14.28
C GLN A 121 -15.04 10.83 -13.67
N ASP A 122 -15.83 11.68 -13.01
CA ASP A 122 -17.20 11.44 -12.64
C ASP A 122 -17.94 10.80 -13.82
N SER A 123 -18.30 9.53 -13.66
CA SER A 123 -19.29 8.90 -14.52
C SER A 123 -20.64 9.52 -14.12
N GLU A 124 -21.00 10.64 -14.73
CA GLU A 124 -22.36 11.17 -14.63
C GLU A 124 -23.32 10.09 -15.13
N ASP A 125 -24.15 9.62 -14.19
CA ASP A 125 -25.22 8.68 -14.41
C ASP A 125 -26.11 9.15 -15.56
N GLY A 126 -26.13 8.37 -16.65
CA GLY A 126 -27.12 8.53 -17.70
C GLY A 126 -28.50 8.19 -17.14
N GLU A 127 -29.33 9.23 -17.02
CA GLU A 127 -30.76 9.14 -16.70
C GLU A 127 -31.49 8.22 -17.70
N ASP A 128 -32.32 7.31 -17.16
CA ASP A 128 -33.37 6.57 -17.89
C ASP A 128 -34.66 7.41 -18.02
#